data_AF-A0A0F0LEM2-F1
#
_entry.id   AF-A0A0F0LEM2-F1
#
_cell.length_a   1.000
_cell.length_b   1.000
_cell.length_c   1.000
_cell.angle_alpha   90.00
_cell.angle_beta   90.00
_cell.angle_gamma   90.00
#
_symmetry.space_group_name_H-M   'P 1'
#
loop_
_entity.id
_entity.type
_entity.pdbx_description
1 polymer ?
#
loop_
_entity_poly.entity_id
_entity_poly.type
_entity_poly.pdbx_seq_one_letter_code
_entity_poly.pdbx_strand_id
1 'polypeptide(L)' 'MGTTDTTPVILELLRAAAKAHGVHEEQDLGGVYDEQWPEWYAAHITAQLDERGLRLVQVTDLADGGGQGVL' A
#
# COMPACT_ATOMS: atom_id res chain seq x y z
N MET A 1 -11.47 7.62 20.80
CA MET A 1 -10.41 7.80 19.79
C MET A 1 -11.11 7.91 18.45
N GLY A 2 -10.89 9.00 17.71
CA GLY A 2 -11.40 9.09 16.34
C GLY A 2 -10.62 8.12 15.46
N THR A 3 -11.31 7.33 14.64
CA THR A 3 -10.65 6.50 13.62
C THR A 3 -9.95 7.43 12.64
N THR A 4 -8.64 7.25 12.45
CA THR A 4 -7.93 7.91 11.35
C THR A 4 -8.52 7.41 10.04
N ASP A 5 -9.13 8.30 9.25
CA ASP A 5 -9.64 7.93 7.93
C ASP A 5 -8.47 7.80 6.95
N THR A 6 -8.13 6.55 6.64
CA THR A 6 -7.06 6.21 5.68
C THR A 6 -7.59 6.05 4.26
N THR A 7 -8.90 6.19 4.03
CA THR A 7 -9.54 5.98 2.72
C THR A 7 -8.90 6.80 1.59
N PRO A 8 -8.60 8.11 1.77
CA PRO A 8 -7.98 8.90 0.71
C PRO A 8 -6.61 8.37 0.28
N VAL A 9 -5.79 7.92 1.23
CA VAL A 9 -4.45 7.38 0.97
C VAL A 9 -4.55 6.07 0.18
N ILE A 10 -5.43 5.17 0.61
CA ILE A 10 -5.65 3.87 -0.07
C ILE A 10 -6.18 4.08 -1.49
N LEU A 11 -7.12 5.01 -1.68
CA LEU A 11 -7.67 5.32 -2.99
C LEU A 11 -6.59 5.84 -3.96
N GLU A 12 -5.69 6.71 -3.47
CA GLU A 12 -4.57 7.20 -4.28
C GLU A 12 -3.62 6.08 -4.69
N LEU A 13 -3.24 5.21 -3.74
CA LEU A 13 -2.37 4.06 -3.97
C LEU A 13 -2.97 3.10 -5.02
N LEU A 14 -4.28 2.80 -4.91
CA LEU A 14 -4.98 1.94 -5.86
C LEU A 14 -5.04 2.55 -7.26
N ARG A 15 -5.28 3.86 -7.39
CA ARG A 15 -5.31 4.54 -8.69
C ARG A 15 -3.93 4.56 -9.35
N ALA A 16 -2.88 4.77 -8.56
CA ALA A 16 -1.51 4.72 -9.04
C ALA A 16 -1.13 3.30 -9.51
N ALA A 17 -1.46 2.28 -8.69
CA ALA A 17 -1.24 0.88 -9.05
C ALA A 17 -1.98 0.49 -10.32
N ALA A 18 -3.26 0.86 -10.47
CA ALA A 18 -4.03 0.55 -11.66
C ALA A 18 -3.46 1.19 -12.93
N LYS A 19 -2.99 2.45 -12.84
CA LYS A 19 -2.33 3.12 -13.97
C LYS A 19 -1.03 2.41 -14.36
N ALA A 20 -0.21 2.04 -13.38
CA ALA A 20 1.07 1.39 -13.63
C ALA A 20 0.90 -0.07 -14.10
N HIS A 21 -0.12 -0.77 -13.61
CA HIS A 21 -0.44 -2.14 -14.01
C HIS A 21 -0.94 -2.21 -15.45
N GLY A 22 -1.75 -1.25 -15.91
CA GLY A 22 -2.14 -1.18 -17.33
C GLY A 22 -0.93 -1.04 -18.27
N VAL A 23 0.13 -0.35 -17.83
CA VAL A 23 1.40 -0.27 -18.56
C VAL A 23 2.14 -1.61 -18.53
N HIS A 24 2.16 -2.30 -17.38
CA HIS A 24 2.74 -3.63 -17.24
C HIS A 24 2.06 -4.66 -18.16
N GLU A 25 0.73 -4.68 -18.19
CA GLU A 25 -0.03 -5.57 -19.09
C GLU A 25 0.31 -5.28 -20.55
N GLU A 26 0.32 -4.02 -20.97
CA GLU A 26 0.62 -3.63 -22.35
C GLU A 26 2.07 -3.97 -22.74
N GLN A 27 3.04 -3.62 -21.90
CA GLN A 27 4.47 -3.65 -22.24
C GLN A 27 5.12 -5.01 -21.94
N ASP A 28 4.76 -5.65 -20.83
CA ASP A 28 5.46 -6.84 -20.34
C ASP A 28 4.68 -8.12 -20.63
N LEU A 29 3.34 -8.05 -20.68
CA LEU A 29 2.46 -9.20 -20.94
C LEU A 29 1.87 -9.18 -22.36
N GLY A 30 2.23 -8.19 -23.18
CA GLY A 30 1.77 -8.09 -24.57
C GLY A 30 0.28 -7.80 -24.72
N GLY A 31 -0.30 -7.07 -23.78
CA GLY A 31 -1.73 -6.73 -23.72
C GLY A 31 -2.62 -7.86 -23.21
N VAL A 32 -2.03 -8.93 -22.65
CA VAL A 32 -2.78 -10.01 -22.01
C VAL A 32 -3.10 -9.62 -20.57
N TYR A 33 -4.30 -9.98 -20.13
CA TYR A 33 -4.73 -9.79 -18.75
C TYR A 33 -3.80 -10.52 -17.79
N ASP A 34 -3.35 -9.82 -16.76
CA ASP A 34 -2.51 -10.40 -15.72
C ASP A 34 -3.36 -11.19 -14.71
N GLU A 35 -3.24 -12.52 -14.71
CA GLU A 35 -3.88 -13.36 -13.71
C GLU A 35 -3.29 -13.17 -12.29
N GLN A 36 -2.08 -12.62 -12.18
CA GLN A 36 -1.38 -12.34 -10.92
C GLN A 36 -1.47 -10.86 -10.52
N TRP A 37 -2.48 -10.14 -11.03
CA TRP A 37 -2.70 -8.74 -10.69
C TRP A 37 -2.78 -8.47 -9.18
N PRO A 38 -3.34 -9.34 -8.29
CA PRO A 38 -3.40 -9.02 -6.85
C PRO A 38 -2.01 -8.92 -6.23
N GLU A 39 -1.12 -9.86 -6.55
CA GLU A 39 0.26 -9.89 -6.07
C GLU A 39 1.05 -8.68 -6.59
N TRP A 40 0.88 -8.35 -7.87
CA TRP A 40 1.51 -7.19 -8.48
C TRP A 40 1.08 -5.89 -7.78
N TYR A 41 -0.24 -5.71 -7.55
CA TYR A 41 -0.76 -4.55 -6.84
C TYR A 41 -0.22 -4.47 -5.42
N ALA A 42 -0.18 -5.57 -4.69
CA ALA A 42 0.33 -5.59 -3.32
C ALA A 42 1.81 -5.16 -3.25
N ALA A 43 2.65 -5.65 -4.15
CA ALA A 43 4.05 -5.24 -4.25
C ALA A 43 4.17 -3.76 -4.61
N HIS A 44 3.43 -3.28 -5.61
CA HIS A 44 3.48 -1.90 -6.07
C HIS A 44 2.99 -0.90 -5.01
N ILE A 45 1.91 -1.24 -4.29
CA ILE A 45 1.40 -0.42 -3.19
C ILE A 45 2.39 -0.40 -2.03
N THR A 46 3.02 -1.54 -1.71
CA THR A 46 4.03 -1.62 -0.65
C THR A 46 5.24 -0.73 -0.96
N ALA A 47 5.71 -0.74 -2.21
CA ALA A 47 6.78 0.15 -2.64
C ALA A 47 6.38 1.64 -2.49
N GLN A 48 5.17 2.01 -2.92
CA GLN A 48 4.70 3.40 -2.76
C GLN A 48 4.50 3.81 -1.30
N LEU A 49 4.09 2.89 -0.42
CA LEU A 49 4.02 3.17 1.02
C LEU A 49 5.41 3.49 1.57
N ASP A 50 6.41 2.68 1.23
CA ASP A 50 7.80 2.89 1.64
C ASP A 50 8.38 4.21 1.13
N GLU A 51 8.17 4.51 -0.16
CA GLU A 51 8.56 5.79 -0.79
C GLU A 51 7.97 7.02 -0.09
N ARG A 52 6.77 6.87 0.51
CA ARG A 52 6.07 7.92 1.24
C ARG A 52 6.42 7.94 2.73
N GLY A 53 7.27 7.03 3.21
CA GLY A 53 7.58 6.87 4.63
C GLY A 53 6.38 6.37 5.45
N LEU A 54 5.43 5.70 4.81
CA LEU A 54 4.23 5.15 5.43
C LEU A 54 4.39 3.65 5.66
N ARG A 55 3.79 3.15 6.73
CA ARG A 55 3.70 1.71 7.00
C ARG A 55 2.33 1.36 7.56
N LEU A 56 1.85 0.16 7.26
CA LEU A 56 0.69 -0.41 7.92
C LEU A 56 1.11 -0.91 9.30
N VAL A 57 0.31 -0.60 10.32
CA VAL A 57 0.52 -1.05 11.71
C VAL A 57 -0.77 -1.69 12.21
N GLN A 58 -0.65 -2.74 13.02
CA GLN A 58 -1.80 -3.20 13.78
C GLN A 58 -2.15 -2.12 14.81
N VAL A 59 -3.44 -1.84 14.98
CA VAL A 59 -3.89 -0.84 15.96
C VAL A 59 -3.45 -1.21 17.38
N THR A 60 -3.32 -2.52 17.66
CA THR A 60 -2.78 -3.05 18.92
C THR A 60 -1.35 -2.57 19.17
N ASP A 61 -0.50 -2.59 18.15
CA ASP A 61 0.92 -2.23 18.26
C ASP A 61 1.12 -0.73 18.53
N LEU A 62 0.11 0.11 18.23
CA LEU A 62 0.11 1.53 18.57
C LEU A 62 -0.24 1.79 20.04
N ALA A 63 -1.04 0.91 20.66
CA ALA A 63 -1.47 1.07 22.05
C ALA A 63 -0.37 0.67 23.05
N ASP A 64 0.49 -0.28 22.66
CA ASP A 64 1.54 -0.84 23.54
C ASP A 64 2.82 0.01 23.60
N GLY A 65 2.95 1.04 22.75
CA GLY A 65 4.11 1.95 22.70
C GLY A 65 4.15 3.04 23.78
N GLY A 66 3.17 3.10 24.68
CA GLY A 66 3.06 4.12 25.74
C GLY A 66 3.92 3.91 26.98
N GLY A 67 4.74 2.84 27.04
CA GLY A 67 5.48 2.47 28.25
C GLY A 67 6.81 1.78 27.98
N GLN A 68 7.78 2.48 27.41
CA GLN A 68 9.19 2.08 27.49
C GLN A 68 9.97 3.32 27.94
N GLY A 69 10.32 3.31 29.24
CA GLY A 69 10.96 4.41 29.93
C GLY A 69 12.37 4.72 29.41
N VAL A 70 12.72 6.00 29.50
CA VAL A 70 14.11 6.44 29.58
C VAL A 70 14.38 6.73 31.06
N LEU A 71 15.25 5.91 31.65
CA LEU A 71 15.99 6.21 32.87
C LEU A 71 17.08 7.25 32.58
#